data_AF-A0A564WT68-F1
#
_entry.id   AF-A0A564WT68-F1
#
_cell.length_a   1.000
_cell.length_b   1.000
_cell.length_c   1.000
_cell.angle_alpha   90.00
_cell.angle_beta   90.00
_cell.angle_gamma   90.00
#
_symmetry.space_group_name_H-M   'P 1'
#
loop_
_entity.id
_entity.type
_entity.pdbx_description
1 polymer ?
#
loop_
_entity_poly.entity_id
_entity_poly.type
_entity_poly.pdbx_seq_one_letter_code
_entity_poly.pdbx_strand_id
1 'polypeptide(L)' 'MLLLDQGTMDKEAVEDLFDISSEQLACVNGAEPGMGLIRFGDKIVPLDNTIEKDNNLYQLFNTNFHEMVLDEKST' A
#
# COMPACT_ATOMS: atom_id res chain seq x y z
N MET A 1 2.07 -8.24 -10.21
CA MET A 1 0.85 -7.55 -9.71
C MET A 1 1.17 -6.98 -8.34
N LEU A 2 0.69 -5.78 -8.03
CA LEU A 2 0.85 -5.14 -6.73
C LEU A 2 -0.54 -4.94 -6.11
N LEU A 3 -0.70 -5.35 -4.86
CA LEU A 3 -1.88 -5.17 -4.04
C LEU A 3 -1.49 -4.35 -2.81
N LEU A 4 -2.05 -3.17 -2.65
CA LEU A 4 -1.89 -2.35 -1.45
C LEU A 4 -3.08 -2.60 -0.51
N ASP A 5 -3.21 -1.85 0.58
CA ASP A 5 -4.35 -1.98 1.51
C ASP A 5 -5.70 -1.91 0.76
N GLN A 6 -6.63 -2.80 1.13
CA GLN A 6 -7.94 -2.98 0.48
C GLN A 6 -9.08 -2.75 1.48
N GLY A 7 -10.15 -2.11 1.02
CA GLY A 7 -11.36 -1.93 1.82
C GLY A 7 -12.02 -3.25 2.20
N THR A 8 -12.74 -3.30 3.33
CA THR A 8 -13.35 -4.52 3.88
C THR A 8 -14.29 -5.24 2.90
N MET A 9 -14.95 -4.51 2.01
CA MET A 9 -15.88 -5.08 1.03
C MET A 9 -15.17 -5.73 -0.18
N ASP A 10 -13.96 -5.24 -0.52
CA ASP A 10 -13.20 -5.70 -1.69
C ASP A 10 -12.31 -6.90 -1.36
N LYS A 11 -12.09 -7.19 -0.06
CA LYS A 11 -11.23 -8.29 0.39
C LYS A 11 -11.68 -9.66 -0.10
N GLU A 12 -12.96 -9.98 0.08
CA GLU A 12 -13.51 -11.28 -0.34
C GLU A 12 -13.38 -11.45 -1.86
N ALA A 13 -13.63 -10.38 -2.63
CA ALA A 13 -13.46 -10.40 -4.07
C ALA A 13 -11.99 -10.58 -4.49
N VAL A 14 -11.04 -9.97 -3.78
CA VAL A 14 -9.60 -10.06 -4.06
C VAL A 14 -9.02 -11.43 -3.68
N GLU A 15 -9.47 -12.03 -2.57
CA GLU A 15 -9.12 -13.40 -2.17
C GLU A 15 -9.48 -14.40 -3.27
N ASP A 16 -10.75 -14.36 -3.72
CA ASP A 16 -11.27 -15.26 -4.75
C ASP A 16 -10.66 -14.99 -6.14
N LEU A 17 -10.45 -13.72 -6.52
CA LEU A 17 -9.97 -13.37 -7.86
C LEU A 17 -8.49 -13.73 -8.06
N PHE A 18 -7.69 -13.72 -6.99
CA PHE A 18 -6.24 -13.85 -7.07
C PHE A 18 -5.68 -15.11 -6.41
N ASP A 19 -6.53 -16.01 -5.88
CA ASP A 19 -6.13 -17.21 -5.13
C ASP A 19 -5.14 -16.86 -4.00
N ILE A 20 -5.42 -15.78 -3.26
CA ILE A 20 -4.57 -15.32 -2.15
C ILE A 20 -5.12 -15.92 -0.86
N SER A 21 -4.24 -16.48 -0.01
CA SER A 21 -4.71 -17.04 1.27
C SER A 21 -5.10 -15.93 2.24
N SER A 22 -6.05 -16.21 3.13
CA SER A 22 -6.52 -15.24 4.12
C SER A 22 -5.40 -14.77 5.05
N GLU A 23 -4.37 -15.59 5.30
CA GLU A 23 -3.18 -15.19 6.06
C GLU A 23 -2.31 -14.19 5.31
N GLN A 24 -2.15 -14.36 4.00
CA GLN A 24 -1.42 -13.41 3.16
C GLN A 24 -2.18 -12.08 3.09
N LEU A 25 -3.51 -12.14 2.96
CA LEU A 25 -4.36 -10.96 2.96
C LEU A 25 -4.36 -10.24 4.33
N ALA A 26 -4.24 -10.99 5.43
CA ALA A 26 -4.09 -10.42 6.76
C ALA A 26 -2.83 -9.57 6.91
N CYS A 27 -1.76 -9.84 6.14
CA CYS A 27 -0.55 -9.00 6.13
C CYS A 27 -0.77 -7.63 5.48
N VAL A 28 -1.78 -7.46 4.64
CA VAL A 28 -2.12 -6.17 4.00
C VAL A 28 -3.30 -5.47 4.64
N ASN A 29 -4.05 -6.16 5.50
CA ASN A 29 -5.22 -5.60 6.16
C ASN A 29 -4.83 -4.54 7.21
N GLY A 30 -5.02 -3.26 6.87
CA GLY A 30 -4.61 -2.15 7.72
C GLY A 30 -3.10 -1.91 7.72
N ALA A 31 -2.43 -2.33 6.64
CA ALA A 31 -1.02 -2.04 6.45
C ALA A 31 -0.79 -0.53 6.28
N GLU A 32 0.36 -0.04 6.73
CA GLU A 32 0.68 1.38 6.59
C GLU A 32 0.80 1.79 5.11
N PRO A 33 0.54 3.06 4.77
CA PRO A 33 0.71 3.56 3.41
C PRO A 33 2.10 3.23 2.86
N GLY A 34 2.15 2.56 1.71
CA GLY A 34 3.39 2.09 1.09
C GLY A 34 3.68 0.60 1.32
N MET A 35 2.94 -0.08 2.19
CA MET A 35 3.03 -1.53 2.38
C MET A 35 1.96 -2.27 1.59
N GLY A 36 2.27 -3.51 1.18
CA GLY A 36 1.46 -4.27 0.24
C GLY A 36 1.86 -5.73 0.08
N LEU A 37 1.24 -6.41 -0.88
CA LEU A 37 1.65 -7.69 -1.43
C LEU A 37 2.07 -7.50 -2.89
N ILE A 38 3.21 -8.08 -3.26
CA ILE A 38 3.62 -8.21 -4.65
C ILE A 38 3.52 -9.67 -5.08
N ARG A 39 2.82 -9.91 -6.18
CA ARG A 39 2.72 -11.22 -6.84
C ARG A 39 3.59 -11.25 -8.09
N PHE A 40 4.48 -12.24 -8.14
CA PHE A 40 5.32 -12.55 -9.29
C PHE A 40 5.14 -14.02 -9.67
N GLY A 41 4.36 -14.27 -10.72
CA GLY A 41 3.96 -15.62 -11.12
C GLY A 41 3.07 -16.28 -10.06
N ASP A 42 3.57 -17.36 -9.48
CA ASP A 42 2.97 -18.16 -8.41
C ASP A 42 3.38 -17.70 -7.00
N LYS A 43 4.37 -16.80 -6.89
CA LYS A 43 4.86 -16.32 -5.59
C LYS A 43 4.19 -15.02 -5.19
N ILE A 44 3.74 -14.98 -3.94
CA ILE A 44 3.22 -13.80 -3.28
C ILE A 44 4.19 -13.47 -2.14
N VAL A 45 4.64 -12.22 -2.09
CA VAL A 45 5.62 -11.75 -1.11
C VAL A 45 5.13 -10.41 -0.53
N PRO A 46 5.29 -10.18 0.78
CA PRO A 46 5.08 -8.85 1.36
C PRO A 46 6.02 -7.83 0.70
N LEU A 47 5.49 -6.66 0.40
CA LEU A 47 6.25 -5.51 -0.09
C LEU A 47 6.15 -4.38 0.94
N ASP A 48 7.29 -3.81 1.27
CA ASP A 48 7.38 -2.53 1.96
C ASP A 48 8.04 -1.52 1.00
N ASN A 49 7.26 -0.52 0.60
CA ASN A 49 7.69 0.58 -0.25
C ASN A 49 7.55 1.93 0.48
N THR A 50 7.65 1.92 1.80
CA THR A 50 7.60 3.14 2.63
C THR A 50 8.80 4.03 2.30
N ILE A 51 8.54 5.30 2.01
CA ILE A 51 9.56 6.32 1.79
C ILE A 51 9.53 7.26 2.99
N GLU A 52 10.70 7.54 3.58
CA GLU A 52 10.83 8.48 4.68
C GLU A 52 10.40 9.90 4.27
N LYS A 53 9.63 10.59 5.13
CA LYS A 53 9.08 11.92 4.83
C LYS A 53 10.12 13.02 4.65
N ASP A 54 11.30 12.85 5.25
CA ASP A 54 12.45 13.75 5.09
C ASP A 54 13.22 13.51 3.78
N ASN A 55 12.76 12.59 2.93
CA ASN A 55 13.36 12.33 1.64
C ASN A 55 12.70 13.19 0.56
N ASN A 56 13.51 13.85 -0.28
CA ASN A 56 13.03 14.60 -1.45
C ASN A 56 12.16 13.74 -2.39
N LEU A 57 12.37 12.42 -2.43
CA LEU A 57 11.52 11.51 -3.19
C LEU A 57 10.09 11.44 -2.63
N TYR A 58 9.92 11.54 -1.30
CA TYR A 58 8.59 11.57 -0.70
C TYR A 58 7.81 12.78 -1.18
N GLN A 59 8.42 13.97 -1.20
CA GLN A 59 7.76 15.19 -1.70
C GLN A 59 7.30 15.08 -3.16
N LEU A 60 8.03 14.34 -3.99
CA LEU A 60 7.69 14.13 -5.40
C LEU A 60 6.58 13.09 -5.61
N PHE A 61 6.54 12.04 -4.77
CA PHE A 61 5.66 10.89 -4.96
C PHE A 61 4.51 10.79 -3.95
N ASN A 62 4.47 11.68 -2.94
CA ASN A 62 3.38 11.71 -1.97
C ASN A 62 2.06 12.04 -2.66
N THR A 63 1.05 11.21 -2.40
CA THR A 63 -0.32 11.41 -2.89
C THR A 63 -1.27 11.84 -1.77
N ASN A 64 -0.77 12.10 -0.56
CA ASN A 64 -1.58 12.55 0.56
C ASN A 64 -1.81 14.07 0.50
N PHE A 65 -2.97 14.47 -0.03
CA PHE A 65 -3.35 15.88 -0.18
C PHE A 65 -3.40 16.65 1.15
N HIS A 66 -3.68 16.00 2.28
CA HIS A 66 -3.70 16.68 3.57
C HIS A 66 -2.29 17.11 4.01
N GLU A 67 -1.28 16.31 3.68
CA GLU A 67 0.12 16.63 3.96
C GLU A 67 0.65 17.71 3.03
N MET A 68 0.31 17.65 1.74
CA MET A 68 0.73 18.64 0.75
C MET A 68 0.28 20.07 1.12
N VAL A 69 -0.93 20.23 1.67
CA VAL A 69 -1.45 21.53 2.12
C VAL A 69 -0.71 22.07 3.36
N LEU A 70 -0.13 21.21 4.20
CA LEU A 70 0.67 21.62 5.36
C LEU A 70 2.07 22.10 4.94
N ASP A 71 2.65 21.48 3.90
CA ASP A 71 3.93 21.91 3.32
C ASP A 71 3.81 23.27 2.62
N GLU A 72 2.73 23.50 1.86
CA GLU A 72 2.47 24.81 1.22
C GLU A 72 2.29 25.95 2.22
N LYS A 73 1.76 25.67 3.43
CA LYS A 73 1.58 26.69 4.47
C LYS A 73 2.83 26.99 5.28
N SER A 74 3.86 26.14 5.19
CA SER A 74 5.14 26.32 5.91
C SER A 74 6.18 27.09 5.09
N THR A 75 5.87 27.44 3.84
CA THR A 75 6.71 28.23 2.92
C THR A 75 6.17 29.66 2.80
#